data_AF-A0A3B9SEH8-F1
#
_entry.id   AF-A0A3B9SEH8-F1
#
_cell.length_a   1.000
_cell.length_b   1.000
_cell.length_c   1.000
_cell.angle_alpha   90.00
_cell.angle_beta   90.00
_cell.angle_gamma   90.00
#
_symmetry.space_group_name_H-M   'P 1'
#
loop_
_entity.id
_entity.type
_entity.pdbx_description
1 polymer ?
#
loop_
_entity_poly.entity_id
_entity_poly.type
_entity_poly.pdbx_seq_one_letter_code
_entity_poly.pdbx_strand_id
1 'polypeptide(L)'
;MLRYLGTAFAITVLAFGVTACSGGSATGSEANASETETTAVSTDGIKIDSESFPDSVFMNYVSEHFDKDADGVLSNEERTAVERIGDYDGGSDDGLTGLGIADLKGIEYFSNLQVLMVGENKLKSLDLRNNPMLIRLYCQENELTALDLSACINLDYLCCRDNKIETLDLSKNTALTAVACNDNNLTVLDLSNNKALKDISCHNNAIESLNINGLTSLERLICSNNKLAALDLRTNTALKSLFCEDNQIPTLDVRNNLSLKGNTLKCDDTVSVIAHQ
;
A
#
# COMPACT_ATOMS: atom_id res chain seq x y z
N MET A 1 -0.80 26.07 2.22
CA MET A 1 -1.02 25.41 3.52
C MET A 1 -2.42 24.80 3.54
N LEU A 2 -2.64 23.71 2.81
CA LEU A 2 -3.86 22.92 2.90
C LEU A 2 -3.49 21.63 3.65
N ARG A 3 -3.98 21.49 4.88
CA ARG A 3 -3.89 20.25 5.64
C ARG A 3 -5.03 19.36 5.18
N TYR A 4 -4.71 18.30 4.42
CA TYR A 4 -5.67 17.23 4.17
C TYR A 4 -5.86 16.46 5.49
N LEU A 5 -7.09 16.47 6.00
CA LEU A 5 -7.51 15.64 7.13
C LEU A 5 -7.47 14.18 6.67
N GLY A 6 -6.38 13.48 6.98
CA GLY A 6 -6.33 12.03 6.93
C GLY A 6 -7.39 11.48 7.88
N THR A 7 -8.42 10.84 7.34
CA THR A 7 -9.36 10.05 8.15
C THR A 7 -8.60 8.82 8.65
N ALA A 8 -8.14 8.90 9.91
CA ALA A 8 -7.55 7.78 10.62
C ALA A 8 -8.57 6.62 10.70
N PHE A 9 -8.33 5.56 9.93
CA PHE A 9 -8.93 4.26 10.19
C PHE A 9 -8.08 3.56 11.25
N ALA A 10 -8.43 3.75 12.52
CA ALA A 10 -7.95 2.91 13.60
C ALA A 10 -8.57 1.51 13.43
N ILE A 11 -7.76 0.48 13.19
CA ILE A 11 -8.19 -0.92 13.34
C ILE A 11 -7.10 -1.71 14.06
N THR A 12 -7.55 -2.32 15.15
CA THR A 12 -6.88 -3.24 16.06
C THR A 12 -6.30 -4.45 15.32
N VAL A 13 -5.02 -4.73 15.54
CA VAL A 13 -4.41 -6.02 15.18
C VAL A 13 -5.03 -7.08 16.10
N LEU A 14 -5.87 -7.95 15.54
CA LEU A 14 -6.30 -9.16 16.25
C LEU A 14 -5.13 -10.15 16.24
N ALA A 15 -4.45 -10.26 17.38
CA ALA A 15 -3.50 -11.33 17.63
C ALA A 15 -4.24 -12.67 17.62
N PHE A 16 -3.97 -13.53 16.63
CA PHE A 16 -4.40 -14.92 16.65
C PHE A 16 -3.52 -15.69 17.63
N GLY A 17 -4.08 -16.01 18.80
CA GLY A 17 -3.46 -16.88 19.78
C GLY A 17 -3.37 -18.32 19.27
N VAL A 18 -2.15 -18.81 19.10
CA VAL A 18 -1.88 -20.24 18.90
C VAL A 18 -1.83 -20.89 20.28
N THR A 19 -2.89 -21.64 20.63
CA THR A 19 -2.84 -22.53 21.80
C THR A 19 -2.36 -23.89 21.35
N ALA A 20 -1.12 -24.24 21.70
CA ALA A 20 -0.52 -25.53 21.47
C ALA A 20 -1.17 -26.63 22.33
N CYS A 21 -1.34 -27.82 21.74
CA CYS A 21 -1.78 -29.03 22.42
C CYS A 21 -0.80 -29.44 23.53
N SER A 22 -1.31 -29.75 24.72
CA SER A 22 -0.57 -30.45 25.77
C SER A 22 -0.97 -31.92 25.83
N GLY A 23 0.01 -32.80 25.76
CA GLY A 23 -0.15 -34.23 26.00
C GLY A 23 1.18 -34.87 26.38
N GLY A 24 1.20 -35.51 27.56
CA GLY A 24 2.09 -36.65 27.82
C GLY A 24 3.34 -36.40 28.67
N SER A 25 3.23 -36.75 29.95
CA SER A 25 4.31 -36.94 30.94
C SER A 25 5.22 -38.14 30.60
N ALA A 26 6.53 -38.05 30.90
CA ALA A 26 7.25 -38.98 31.81
C ALA A 26 8.77 -38.72 31.90
N THR A 27 9.22 -38.44 33.14
CA THR A 27 10.43 -38.88 33.88
C THR A 27 11.71 -39.38 33.17
N GLY A 28 12.88 -38.87 33.61
CA GLY A 28 14.14 -39.63 33.54
C GLY A 28 15.46 -38.84 33.66
N SER A 29 16.05 -38.86 34.87
CA SER A 29 17.47 -38.79 35.29
C SER A 29 18.56 -38.00 34.53
N GLU A 30 19.36 -37.32 35.36
CA GLU A 30 20.65 -36.63 35.17
C GLU A 30 21.71 -37.36 34.31
N ALA A 31 22.47 -36.58 33.52
CA ALA A 31 23.91 -36.79 33.31
C ALA A 31 24.60 -35.52 32.83
N ASN A 32 25.72 -35.22 33.50
CA ASN A 32 26.69 -34.17 33.27
C ASN A 32 27.54 -34.45 32.01
N ALA A 33 27.65 -33.50 31.09
CA ALA A 33 28.74 -33.44 30.12
C ALA A 33 29.03 -31.97 29.76
N SER A 34 30.20 -31.51 30.20
CA SER A 34 30.85 -30.29 29.73
C SER A 34 31.20 -30.45 28.26
N GLU A 35 30.53 -29.70 27.38
CA GLU A 35 30.98 -29.50 26.00
C GLU A 35 31.20 -28.02 25.77
N THR A 36 32.45 -27.71 25.41
CA THR A 36 32.91 -26.44 24.90
C THR A 36 32.04 -26.01 23.72
N GLU A 37 31.32 -24.91 23.89
CA GLU A 37 30.68 -24.17 22.81
C GLU A 37 31.75 -23.64 21.86
N THR A 38 32.11 -24.44 20.86
CA THR A 38 32.55 -23.91 19.58
C THR A 38 31.33 -23.27 18.95
N THR A 39 31.22 -21.95 19.08
CA THR A 39 30.28 -21.12 18.33
C THR A 39 30.52 -21.35 16.83
N ALA A 40 29.68 -22.20 16.26
CA ALA A 40 29.51 -22.23 14.82
C ALA A 40 28.92 -20.88 14.43
N VAL A 41 29.75 -20.02 13.82
CA VAL A 41 29.30 -18.78 13.20
C VAL A 41 28.28 -19.17 12.13
N SER A 42 27.02 -18.91 12.43
CA SER A 42 25.93 -19.02 11.46
C SER A 42 26.23 -18.11 10.28
N THR A 43 26.36 -18.68 9.09
CA THR A 43 26.58 -17.95 7.84
C THR A 43 25.29 -17.39 7.22
N ASP A 44 24.19 -17.31 7.98
CA ASP A 44 22.85 -16.92 7.49
C ASP A 44 22.50 -15.43 7.66
N GLY A 45 23.46 -14.61 8.12
CA GLY A 45 23.28 -13.18 8.31
C GLY A 45 23.54 -12.34 7.05
N ILE A 46 22.79 -11.25 6.87
CA ILE A 46 22.99 -10.28 5.78
C ILE A 46 23.79 -9.09 6.30
N LYS A 47 24.97 -8.84 5.73
CA LYS A 47 25.78 -7.68 6.13
C LYS A 47 25.08 -6.36 5.81
N ILE A 48 25.16 -5.41 6.73
CA ILE A 48 24.64 -4.06 6.53
C ILE A 48 25.76 -3.22 5.92
N ASP A 49 25.87 -3.31 4.60
CA ASP A 49 26.87 -2.60 3.82
C ASP A 49 26.29 -2.07 2.51
N SER A 50 27.09 -1.29 1.79
CA SER A 50 26.70 -0.69 0.51
C SER A 50 26.44 -1.70 -0.63
N GLU A 51 26.81 -2.98 -0.45
CA GLU A 51 26.48 -4.03 -1.44
C GLU A 51 25.04 -4.50 -1.25
N SER A 52 24.64 -4.70 0.01
CA SER A 52 23.29 -5.13 0.39
C SER A 52 22.27 -3.99 0.40
N PHE A 53 22.70 -2.81 0.84
CA PHE A 53 21.91 -1.58 0.99
C PHE A 53 22.66 -0.38 0.38
N PRO A 54 22.60 -0.16 -0.94
CA PRO A 54 23.39 0.87 -1.63
C PRO A 54 23.05 2.30 -1.25
N ASP A 55 21.80 2.58 -0.88
CA ASP A 55 21.37 3.88 -0.40
C ASP A 55 21.75 4.04 1.07
N SER A 56 22.64 5.00 1.36
CA SER A 56 23.17 5.19 2.71
C SER A 56 22.10 5.59 3.72
N VAL A 57 21.04 6.29 3.29
CA VAL A 57 19.95 6.68 4.19
C VAL A 57 19.16 5.45 4.60
N PHE A 58 18.80 4.61 3.63
CA PHE A 58 18.09 3.36 3.92
C PHE A 58 18.97 2.38 4.72
N MET A 59 20.26 2.27 4.39
CA MET A 59 21.22 1.45 5.13
C MET A 59 21.33 1.88 6.60
N ASN A 60 21.46 3.18 6.86
CA ASN A 60 21.53 3.71 8.23
C ASN A 60 20.24 3.43 8.99
N TYR A 61 19.08 3.63 8.34
CA TYR A 61 17.79 3.29 8.94
C TYR A 61 17.73 1.81 9.34
N VAL A 62 18.15 0.91 8.45
CA VAL A 62 18.20 -0.52 8.72
C VAL A 62 19.12 -0.86 9.90
N SER A 63 20.32 -0.27 9.95
CA SER A 63 21.25 -0.45 11.08
C SER A 63 20.68 0.09 12.39
N GLU A 64 20.06 1.26 12.40
CA GLU A 64 19.56 1.87 13.63
C GLU A 64 18.30 1.18 14.17
N HIS A 65 17.48 0.57 13.29
CA HIS A 65 16.17 0.05 13.67
C HIS A 65 16.11 -1.47 13.76
N PHE A 66 16.89 -2.20 12.96
CA PHE A 66 16.72 -3.64 12.78
C PHE A 66 17.92 -4.48 13.24
N ASP A 67 19.13 -3.90 13.29
CA ASP A 67 20.31 -4.51 13.90
C ASP A 67 20.27 -4.30 15.43
N LYS A 68 19.71 -5.28 16.14
CA LYS A 68 19.39 -5.18 17.57
C LYS A 68 20.61 -5.40 18.46
N ASP A 69 21.55 -6.22 18.02
CA ASP A 69 22.81 -6.44 18.75
C ASP A 69 23.97 -5.57 18.25
N ALA A 70 23.74 -4.78 17.19
CA ALA A 70 24.67 -3.82 16.61
C ALA A 70 25.97 -4.48 16.13
N ASP A 71 25.87 -5.71 15.63
CA ASP A 71 27.02 -6.46 15.10
C ASP A 71 27.31 -6.16 13.62
N GLY A 72 26.45 -5.37 12.96
CA GLY A 72 26.55 -4.98 11.55
C GLY A 72 26.00 -6.02 10.58
N VAL A 73 25.28 -7.03 11.07
CA VAL A 73 24.73 -8.14 10.30
C VAL A 73 23.28 -8.41 10.71
N LEU A 74 22.35 -8.35 9.75
CA LEU A 74 20.98 -8.76 9.99
C LEU A 74 20.85 -10.28 10.07
N SER A 75 20.60 -10.78 11.27
CA SER A 75 20.19 -12.15 11.54
C SER A 75 18.83 -12.49 10.90
N ASN A 76 18.50 -13.78 10.84
CA ASN A 76 17.18 -14.19 10.34
C ASN A 76 16.05 -13.78 11.29
N GLU A 77 16.31 -13.83 12.59
CA GLU A 77 15.40 -13.40 13.65
C GLU A 77 15.05 -11.93 13.50
N GLU A 78 16.05 -11.06 13.28
CA GLU A 78 15.82 -9.63 13.06
C GLU A 78 15.00 -9.37 11.82
N ARG A 79 15.37 -9.97 10.68
CA ARG A 79 14.66 -9.77 9.42
C ARG A 79 13.20 -10.24 9.47
N THR A 80 12.95 -11.38 10.09
CA THR A 80 11.60 -11.96 10.18
C THR A 80 10.72 -11.31 11.24
N ALA A 81 11.31 -10.57 12.19
CA ALA A 81 10.57 -9.74 13.15
C ALA A 81 10.07 -8.41 12.55
N VAL A 82 10.57 -7.98 11.39
CA VAL A 82 10.16 -6.72 10.76
C VAL A 82 8.84 -6.89 9.99
N GLU A 83 7.77 -6.35 10.56
CA GLU A 83 6.44 -6.28 9.93
C GLU A 83 6.13 -4.89 9.36
N ARG A 84 6.93 -3.87 9.70
CA ARG A 84 6.73 -2.48 9.27
C ARG A 84 8.05 -1.77 9.01
N ILE A 85 8.12 -1.03 7.92
CA ILE A 85 9.23 -0.13 7.56
C ILE A 85 8.65 1.24 7.19
N GLY A 86 9.27 2.30 7.72
CA GLY A 86 8.86 3.70 7.53
C GLY A 86 8.08 4.28 8.71
N ASP A 87 7.40 5.39 8.48
CA ASP A 87 6.80 6.22 9.53
C ASP A 87 5.85 5.46 10.46
N TYR A 88 5.98 5.67 11.77
CA TYR A 88 4.97 5.24 12.73
C TYR A 88 3.82 6.25 12.70
N ASP A 89 2.58 5.77 12.57
CA ASP A 89 1.40 6.63 12.68
C ASP A 89 1.29 7.10 14.16
N GLY A 90 1.83 8.28 14.48
CA GLY A 90 1.73 8.86 15.82
C GLY A 90 2.88 9.69 16.39
N GLY A 91 4.04 9.84 15.75
CA GLY A 91 5.02 10.83 16.23
C GLY A 91 6.48 10.64 15.82
N SER A 92 7.08 11.78 15.46
CA SER A 92 8.51 12.17 15.43
C SER A 92 9.50 11.28 14.68
N ASP A 93 9.97 11.85 13.56
CA ASP A 93 11.35 11.91 13.07
C ASP A 93 12.11 10.63 12.67
N ASP A 94 11.59 9.42 12.92
CA ASP A 94 12.24 8.15 12.56
C ASP A 94 11.62 7.47 11.32
N GLY A 95 11.08 8.27 10.39
CA GLY A 95 10.45 7.81 9.17
C GLY A 95 11.41 7.57 8.01
N LEU A 96 10.89 7.04 6.90
CA LEU A 96 11.61 7.05 5.61
C LEU A 96 11.07 8.11 4.66
N THR A 97 10.02 8.85 5.04
CA THR A 97 9.38 9.85 4.17
C THR A 97 10.25 11.10 4.04
N GLY A 98 10.42 11.61 2.81
CA GLY A 98 11.06 12.92 2.60
C GLY A 98 12.59 12.91 2.66
N LEU A 99 13.23 11.75 2.84
CA LEU A 99 14.67 11.67 3.10
C LEU A 99 15.54 11.63 1.83
N GLY A 100 14.90 11.59 0.65
CA GLY A 100 15.58 11.61 -0.64
C GLY A 100 16.21 10.26 -1.03
N ILE A 101 15.68 9.16 -0.49
CA ILE A 101 16.08 7.78 -0.80
C ILE A 101 15.85 7.53 -2.29
N ALA A 102 16.87 7.02 -2.97
CA ALA A 102 16.84 6.77 -4.41
C ALA A 102 16.80 5.27 -4.75
N ASP A 103 17.19 4.40 -3.80
CA ASP A 103 17.23 2.96 -3.96
C ASP A 103 16.79 2.26 -2.66
N LEU A 104 15.90 1.27 -2.78
CA LEU A 104 15.43 0.42 -1.67
C LEU A 104 15.92 -1.01 -1.77
N LYS A 105 16.94 -1.29 -2.60
CA LYS A 105 17.61 -2.58 -2.58
C LYS A 105 17.99 -2.95 -1.14
N GLY A 106 17.69 -4.20 -0.79
CA GLY A 106 17.74 -4.75 0.56
C GLY A 106 16.36 -4.90 1.20
N ILE A 107 15.31 -4.28 0.64
CA ILE A 107 13.92 -4.48 1.11
C ILE A 107 13.45 -5.94 0.95
N GLU A 108 14.03 -6.67 0.01
CA GLU A 108 13.76 -8.08 -0.24
C GLU A 108 14.10 -9.01 0.94
N TYR A 109 14.92 -8.54 1.88
CA TYR A 109 15.34 -9.31 3.04
C TYR A 109 14.27 -9.38 4.15
N PHE A 110 13.25 -8.53 4.09
CA PHE A 110 12.17 -8.43 5.08
C PHE A 110 10.89 -9.12 4.58
N SER A 111 10.89 -10.46 4.58
CA SER A 111 9.82 -11.28 3.98
C SER A 111 8.47 -11.19 4.70
N ASN A 112 8.48 -10.82 5.99
CA ASN A 112 7.27 -10.67 6.82
C ASN A 112 6.72 -9.24 6.82
N LEU A 113 7.28 -8.35 5.99
CA LEU A 113 6.86 -6.96 5.89
C LEU A 113 5.38 -6.86 5.47
N GLN A 114 4.58 -6.21 6.31
CA GLN A 114 3.15 -5.97 6.11
C GLN A 114 2.85 -4.52 5.75
N VAL A 115 3.65 -3.57 6.23
CA VAL A 115 3.45 -2.14 5.97
C VAL A 115 4.75 -1.50 5.50
N LEU A 116 4.72 -0.89 4.32
CA LEU A 116 5.85 -0.14 3.78
C LEU A 116 5.45 1.32 3.52
N MET A 117 6.18 2.25 4.12
CA MET A 117 6.01 3.69 3.98
C MET A 117 7.31 4.35 3.52
N VAL A 118 7.34 4.75 2.25
CA VAL A 118 8.54 5.27 1.57
C VAL A 118 8.19 6.45 0.66
N GLY A 119 7.18 7.23 1.05
CA GLY A 119 6.71 8.38 0.28
C GLY A 119 7.70 9.55 0.26
N GLU A 120 7.47 10.53 -0.62
CA GLU A 120 8.26 11.77 -0.70
C GLU A 120 9.77 11.52 -0.90
N ASN A 121 10.12 10.54 -1.74
CA ASN A 121 11.50 10.14 -2.00
C ASN A 121 11.85 10.29 -3.49
N LYS A 122 12.97 9.71 -3.93
CA LYS A 122 13.49 9.79 -5.30
C LYS A 122 13.53 8.42 -5.98
N LEU A 123 12.68 7.49 -5.54
CA LEU A 123 12.64 6.13 -6.07
C LEU A 123 12.17 6.17 -7.52
N LYS A 124 12.98 5.59 -8.41
CA LYS A 124 12.62 5.37 -9.83
C LYS A 124 12.06 3.97 -10.08
N SER A 125 12.37 3.05 -9.17
CA SER A 125 11.91 1.66 -9.16
C SER A 125 11.68 1.22 -7.73
N LEU A 126 10.75 0.28 -7.56
CA LEU A 126 10.44 -0.35 -6.29
C LEU A 126 10.15 -1.84 -6.56
N ASP A 127 11.08 -2.71 -6.17
CA ASP A 127 10.93 -4.16 -6.31
C ASP A 127 10.37 -4.76 -5.01
N LEU A 128 9.17 -5.31 -5.09
CA LEU A 128 8.46 -5.91 -3.94
C LEU A 128 8.16 -7.39 -4.16
N ARG A 129 8.82 -8.06 -5.12
CA ARG A 129 8.49 -9.46 -5.43
C ARG A 129 8.70 -10.41 -4.24
N ASN A 130 9.58 -10.04 -3.32
CA ASN A 130 9.95 -10.82 -2.13
C ASN A 130 9.21 -10.36 -0.86
N ASN A 131 8.20 -9.49 -0.98
CA ASN A 131 7.38 -9.02 0.14
C ASN A 131 5.90 -9.45 -0.04
N PRO A 132 5.60 -10.76 -0.11
CA PRO A 132 4.24 -11.25 -0.39
C PRO A 132 3.25 -11.01 0.77
N MET A 133 3.75 -10.71 1.97
CA MET A 133 2.95 -10.42 3.16
C MET A 133 2.49 -8.95 3.22
N LEU A 134 2.84 -8.12 2.24
CA LEU A 134 2.51 -6.71 2.24
C LEU A 134 0.99 -6.48 2.17
N ILE A 135 0.48 -5.73 3.15
CA ILE A 135 -0.92 -5.37 3.32
C ILE A 135 -1.13 -3.90 2.94
N ARG A 136 -0.20 -3.01 3.32
CA ARG A 136 -0.29 -1.57 3.02
C ARG A 136 0.98 -1.04 2.39
N LEU A 137 0.82 -0.31 1.29
CA LEU A 137 1.90 0.35 0.58
C LEU A 137 1.65 1.85 0.44
N TYR A 138 2.59 2.66 0.93
CA TYR A 138 2.64 4.11 0.76
C TYR A 138 3.95 4.45 0.05
N CYS A 139 3.86 4.78 -1.24
CA CYS A 139 4.97 5.13 -2.12
C CYS A 139 4.69 6.40 -2.92
N GLN A 140 3.84 7.28 -2.38
CA GLN A 140 3.50 8.54 -3.03
C GLN A 140 4.69 9.47 -3.21
N GLU A 141 4.59 10.44 -4.12
CA GLU A 141 5.58 11.53 -4.26
C GLU A 141 6.99 10.96 -4.50
N ASN A 142 7.10 10.07 -5.49
CA ASN A 142 8.35 9.47 -5.95
C ASN A 142 8.48 9.68 -7.48
N GLU A 143 9.40 8.98 -8.13
CA GLU A 143 9.62 9.04 -9.57
C GLU A 143 9.34 7.70 -10.28
N LEU A 144 8.46 6.87 -9.71
CA LEU A 144 8.14 5.55 -10.25
C LEU A 144 7.46 5.67 -11.61
N THR A 145 7.96 4.93 -12.59
CA THR A 145 7.36 4.83 -13.94
C THR A 145 6.56 3.54 -14.13
N ALA A 146 6.85 2.53 -13.30
CA ALA A 146 6.13 1.27 -13.21
C ALA A 146 6.11 0.80 -11.76
N LEU A 147 5.10 0.02 -11.41
CA LEU A 147 4.94 -0.57 -10.09
C LEU A 147 4.32 -1.96 -10.24
N ASP A 148 5.11 -3.01 -10.00
CA ASP A 148 4.66 -4.40 -10.03
C ASP A 148 4.25 -4.85 -8.62
N LEU A 149 2.96 -5.13 -8.45
CA LEU A 149 2.36 -5.59 -7.18
C LEU A 149 1.82 -7.02 -7.28
N SER A 150 2.23 -7.78 -8.31
CA SER A 150 1.72 -9.13 -8.56
C SER A 150 2.03 -10.13 -7.45
N ALA A 151 3.11 -9.91 -6.69
CA ALA A 151 3.47 -10.71 -5.52
C ALA A 151 2.72 -10.28 -4.24
N CYS A 152 2.27 -9.03 -4.15
CA CYS A 152 1.62 -8.45 -2.97
C CYS A 152 0.12 -8.76 -2.93
N ILE A 153 -0.25 -10.05 -2.96
CA ILE A 153 -1.64 -10.51 -3.11
C ILE A 153 -2.56 -10.12 -1.94
N ASN A 154 -1.98 -9.82 -0.77
CA ASN A 154 -2.69 -9.45 0.45
C ASN A 154 -2.91 -7.93 0.59
N LEU A 155 -2.52 -7.13 -0.42
CA LEU A 155 -2.58 -5.68 -0.36
C LEU A 155 -4.04 -5.20 -0.22
N ASP A 156 -4.35 -4.51 0.88
CA ASP A 156 -5.66 -3.93 1.20
C ASP A 156 -5.72 -2.43 0.93
N TYR A 157 -4.56 -1.77 0.89
CA TYR A 157 -4.40 -0.34 0.73
C TYR A 157 -3.17 -0.01 -0.12
N LEU A 158 -3.38 0.80 -1.16
CA LEU A 158 -2.33 1.31 -2.02
C LEU A 158 -2.40 2.84 -2.13
N CYS A 159 -1.30 3.52 -1.82
CA CYS A 159 -1.08 4.93 -2.13
C CYS A 159 0.20 5.07 -2.97
N CYS A 160 0.02 5.32 -4.27
CA CYS A 160 1.08 5.56 -5.26
C CYS A 160 0.87 6.88 -6.01
N ARG A 161 0.17 7.84 -5.39
CA ARG A 161 -0.08 9.16 -6.01
C ARG A 161 1.22 9.92 -6.30
N ASP A 162 1.15 10.93 -7.15
CA ASP A 162 2.28 11.82 -7.46
C ASP A 162 3.53 11.03 -7.89
N ASN A 163 3.35 10.21 -8.93
CA ASN A 163 4.42 9.45 -9.56
C ASN A 163 4.34 9.66 -11.09
N LYS A 164 5.04 8.83 -11.88
CA LYS A 164 5.05 8.89 -13.35
C LYS A 164 4.53 7.57 -13.95
N ILE A 165 3.66 6.85 -13.24
CA ILE A 165 3.19 5.52 -13.62
C ILE A 165 2.27 5.64 -14.85
N GLU A 166 2.61 4.90 -15.90
CA GLU A 166 1.82 4.86 -17.15
C GLU A 166 0.84 3.68 -17.17
N THR A 167 1.21 2.57 -16.52
CA THR A 167 0.39 1.36 -16.43
C THR A 167 0.41 0.80 -15.01
N LEU A 168 -0.77 0.45 -14.48
CA LEU A 168 -0.92 -0.14 -13.15
C LEU A 168 -1.83 -1.36 -13.22
N ASP A 169 -1.26 -2.56 -13.10
CA ASP A 169 -2.01 -3.83 -13.04
C ASP A 169 -2.30 -4.18 -11.58
N LEU A 170 -3.59 -4.15 -11.22
CA LEU A 170 -4.09 -4.52 -9.89
C LEU A 170 -4.89 -5.83 -9.89
N SER A 171 -4.80 -6.62 -10.96
CA SER A 171 -5.61 -7.83 -11.16
C SER A 171 -5.38 -8.91 -10.11
N LYS A 172 -4.21 -8.91 -9.45
CA LYS A 172 -3.85 -9.84 -8.36
C LYS A 172 -4.21 -9.34 -6.98
N ASN A 173 -4.41 -8.04 -6.80
CA ASN A 173 -4.63 -7.41 -5.51
C ASN A 173 -6.14 -7.35 -5.18
N THR A 174 -6.80 -8.51 -5.19
CA THR A 174 -8.25 -8.62 -5.03
C THR A 174 -8.77 -8.21 -3.65
N ALA A 175 -7.87 -8.14 -2.66
CA ALA A 175 -8.15 -7.68 -1.30
C ALA A 175 -8.21 -6.15 -1.17
N LEU A 176 -7.84 -5.39 -2.20
CA LEU A 176 -7.83 -3.92 -2.15
C LEU A 176 -9.18 -3.34 -1.76
N THR A 177 -9.16 -2.52 -0.71
CA THR A 177 -10.29 -1.74 -0.23
C THR A 177 -10.17 -0.26 -0.56
N ALA A 178 -8.93 0.23 -0.75
CA ALA A 178 -8.66 1.60 -1.14
C ALA A 178 -7.45 1.70 -2.09
N VAL A 179 -7.57 2.52 -3.12
CA VAL A 179 -6.48 2.84 -4.04
C VAL A 179 -6.42 4.35 -4.29
N ALA A 180 -5.23 4.93 -4.10
CA ALA A 180 -4.89 6.29 -4.48
C ALA A 180 -3.74 6.26 -5.50
N CYS A 181 -4.09 6.50 -6.76
CA CYS A 181 -3.21 6.53 -7.93
C CYS A 181 -3.37 7.85 -8.72
N ASN A 182 -3.86 8.89 -8.06
CA ASN A 182 -3.98 10.22 -8.65
C ASN A 182 -2.60 10.82 -8.99
N ASP A 183 -2.57 11.82 -9.86
CA ASP A 183 -1.34 12.51 -10.26
C ASP A 183 -0.30 11.52 -10.81
N ASN A 184 -0.71 10.78 -11.83
CA ASN A 184 0.11 9.85 -12.59
C ASN A 184 -0.18 10.04 -14.10
N ASN A 185 0.37 9.16 -14.94
CA ASN A 185 0.20 9.21 -16.40
C ASN A 185 -0.70 8.08 -16.92
N LEU A 186 -1.64 7.59 -16.11
CA LEU A 186 -2.49 6.46 -16.47
C LEU A 186 -3.46 6.84 -17.59
N THR A 187 -3.54 6.01 -18.64
CA THR A 187 -4.56 6.12 -19.70
C THR A 187 -5.68 5.10 -19.54
N VAL A 188 -5.41 4.02 -18.79
CA VAL A 188 -6.34 2.93 -18.50
C VAL A 188 -6.18 2.53 -17.04
N LEU A 189 -7.31 2.27 -16.37
CA LEU A 189 -7.34 1.71 -15.03
C LEU A 189 -8.42 0.62 -14.98
N ASP A 190 -7.99 -0.64 -14.98
CA ASP A 190 -8.89 -1.80 -14.85
C ASP A 190 -8.99 -2.23 -13.38
N LEU A 191 -10.20 -2.11 -12.83
CA LEU A 191 -10.52 -2.48 -11.44
C LEU A 191 -11.53 -3.63 -11.39
N SER A 192 -11.72 -4.35 -12.50
CA SER A 192 -12.76 -5.38 -12.63
C SER A 192 -12.62 -6.51 -11.61
N ASN A 193 -11.42 -6.81 -11.13
CA ASN A 193 -11.14 -7.85 -10.14
C ASN A 193 -11.17 -7.35 -8.68
N ASN A 194 -11.15 -6.03 -8.44
CA ASN A 194 -10.99 -5.44 -7.10
C ASN A 194 -12.35 -5.17 -6.44
N LYS A 195 -13.19 -6.21 -6.31
CA LYS A 195 -14.59 -6.08 -5.86
C LYS A 195 -14.78 -5.55 -4.44
N ALA A 196 -13.74 -5.61 -3.61
CA ALA A 196 -13.76 -5.11 -2.23
C ALA A 196 -13.52 -3.59 -2.12
N LEU A 197 -13.22 -2.89 -3.23
CA LEU A 197 -12.94 -1.46 -3.24
C LEU A 197 -14.11 -0.64 -2.67
N LYS A 198 -13.77 0.23 -1.74
CA LYS A 198 -14.62 1.24 -1.12
C LYS A 198 -14.19 2.65 -1.50
N ASP A 199 -12.92 2.83 -1.85
CA ASP A 199 -12.31 4.14 -2.07
C ASP A 199 -11.41 4.11 -3.30
N ILE A 200 -11.70 4.97 -4.27
CA ILE A 200 -10.88 5.12 -5.48
C ILE A 200 -10.56 6.60 -5.65
N SER A 201 -9.26 6.92 -5.67
CA SER A 201 -8.74 8.21 -6.11
C SER A 201 -7.83 7.99 -7.32
N CYS A 202 -8.25 8.49 -8.47
CA CYS A 202 -7.56 8.37 -9.76
C CYS A 202 -7.62 9.69 -10.57
N HIS A 203 -7.85 10.81 -9.88
CA HIS A 203 -7.88 12.13 -10.50
C HIS A 203 -6.52 12.55 -11.06
N ASN A 204 -6.49 13.56 -11.92
CA ASN A 204 -5.26 14.06 -12.55
C ASN A 204 -4.48 12.94 -13.27
N ASN A 205 -5.16 12.28 -14.19
CA ASN A 205 -4.57 11.28 -15.08
C ASN A 205 -5.09 11.54 -16.51
N ALA A 206 -4.89 10.59 -17.43
CA ALA A 206 -5.38 10.65 -18.80
C ALA A 206 -6.38 9.53 -19.12
N ILE A 207 -7.13 9.05 -18.11
CA ILE A 207 -8.02 7.88 -18.24
C ILE A 207 -9.20 8.23 -19.15
N GLU A 208 -9.37 7.45 -20.22
CA GLU A 208 -10.44 7.66 -21.22
C GLU A 208 -11.72 6.89 -20.88
N SER A 209 -11.58 5.76 -20.20
CA SER A 209 -12.70 4.93 -19.76
C SER A 209 -12.41 4.30 -18.41
N LEU A 210 -13.38 4.37 -17.50
CA LEU A 210 -13.30 3.77 -16.17
C LEU A 210 -14.50 2.86 -15.94
N ASN A 211 -14.26 1.54 -15.88
CA ASN A 211 -15.31 0.57 -15.61
C ASN A 211 -15.36 0.19 -14.12
N ILE A 212 -16.36 0.71 -13.43
CA ILE A 212 -16.62 0.45 -12.00
C ILE A 212 -17.84 -0.46 -11.78
N ASN A 213 -18.32 -1.11 -12.84
CA ASN A 213 -19.48 -1.98 -12.74
C ASN A 213 -19.21 -3.19 -11.82
N GLY A 214 -20.13 -3.41 -10.90
CA GLY A 214 -20.02 -4.46 -9.89
C GLY A 214 -19.10 -4.12 -8.72
N LEU A 215 -18.55 -2.90 -8.63
CA LEU A 215 -17.93 -2.39 -7.40
C LEU A 215 -19.03 -1.90 -6.45
N THR A 216 -19.86 -2.83 -5.98
CA THR A 216 -21.08 -2.53 -5.19
C THR A 216 -20.78 -1.98 -3.80
N SER A 217 -19.57 -2.19 -3.29
CA SER A 217 -19.08 -1.65 -2.02
C SER A 217 -18.44 -0.27 -2.15
N LEU A 218 -18.35 0.30 -3.36
CA LEU A 218 -17.70 1.59 -3.61
C LEU A 218 -18.47 2.72 -2.91
N GLU A 219 -17.79 3.41 -1.99
CA GLU A 219 -18.36 4.51 -1.20
C GLU A 219 -17.84 5.88 -1.66
N ARG A 220 -16.60 5.95 -2.16
CA ARG A 220 -15.99 7.20 -2.64
C ARG A 220 -15.28 6.98 -3.97
N LEU A 221 -15.59 7.85 -4.93
CA LEU A 221 -14.91 7.93 -6.22
C LEU A 221 -14.45 9.37 -6.48
N ILE A 222 -13.15 9.55 -6.66
CA ILE A 222 -12.51 10.78 -7.11
C ILE A 222 -11.80 10.48 -8.43
N CYS A 223 -12.38 10.96 -9.53
CA CYS A 223 -11.93 10.70 -10.90
C CYS A 223 -11.88 11.99 -11.74
N SER A 224 -11.84 13.15 -11.09
CA SER A 224 -11.76 14.44 -11.76
C SER A 224 -10.48 14.61 -12.58
N ASN A 225 -10.49 15.55 -13.53
CA ASN A 225 -9.37 15.85 -14.41
C ASN A 225 -8.82 14.59 -15.10
N ASN A 226 -9.69 13.99 -15.91
CA ASN A 226 -9.42 12.83 -16.77
C ASN A 226 -10.07 13.09 -18.15
N LYS A 227 -10.22 12.05 -18.96
CA LYS A 227 -10.82 12.13 -20.30
C LYS A 227 -12.08 11.27 -20.41
N LEU A 228 -12.79 11.04 -19.30
CA LEU A 228 -13.96 10.17 -19.28
C LEU A 228 -15.08 10.78 -20.13
N ALA A 229 -15.52 10.05 -21.16
CA ALA A 229 -16.67 10.46 -21.97
C ALA A 229 -18.02 9.98 -21.39
N ALA A 230 -17.97 8.99 -20.50
CA ALA A 230 -19.14 8.44 -19.82
C ALA A 230 -18.73 7.83 -18.48
N LEU A 231 -19.67 7.78 -17.54
CA LEU A 231 -19.50 7.11 -16.26
C LEU A 231 -20.80 6.41 -15.86
N ASP A 232 -20.78 5.08 -15.85
CA ASP A 232 -21.93 4.26 -15.47
C ASP A 232 -21.91 3.97 -13.97
N LEU A 233 -22.85 4.56 -13.24
CA LEU A 233 -22.94 4.49 -11.77
C LEU A 233 -24.05 3.54 -11.29
N ARG A 234 -24.75 2.86 -12.21
CA ARG A 234 -26.01 2.15 -11.91
C ARG A 234 -25.86 1.09 -10.84
N THR A 235 -24.68 0.47 -10.72
CA THR A 235 -24.41 -0.63 -9.77
C THR A 235 -23.72 -0.16 -8.48
N ASN A 236 -23.23 1.08 -8.41
CA ASN A 236 -22.49 1.62 -7.26
C ASN A 236 -23.44 2.27 -6.25
N THR A 237 -24.45 1.53 -5.79
CA THR A 237 -25.53 2.05 -4.93
C THR A 237 -25.05 2.49 -3.54
N ALA A 238 -23.86 2.04 -3.11
CA ALA A 238 -23.23 2.46 -1.85
C ALA A 238 -22.50 3.81 -1.94
N LEU A 239 -22.41 4.43 -3.13
CA LEU A 239 -21.61 5.62 -3.36
C LEU A 239 -22.13 6.81 -2.53
N LYS A 240 -21.29 7.29 -1.62
CA LYS A 240 -21.54 8.43 -0.72
C LYS A 240 -20.94 9.71 -1.25
N SER A 241 -19.85 9.62 -2.03
CA SER A 241 -19.17 10.77 -2.61
C SER A 241 -18.65 10.49 -4.02
N LEU A 242 -18.87 11.45 -4.92
CA LEU A 242 -18.43 11.44 -6.31
C LEU A 242 -17.86 12.81 -6.69
N PHE A 243 -16.62 12.81 -7.17
CA PHE A 243 -15.95 13.96 -7.78
C PHE A 243 -15.49 13.55 -9.18
N CYS A 244 -16.09 14.16 -10.19
CA CYS A 244 -15.88 13.83 -11.59
C CYS A 244 -15.83 15.07 -12.50
N GLU A 245 -15.63 16.25 -11.92
CA GLU A 245 -15.32 17.49 -12.65
C GLU A 245 -14.10 17.34 -13.58
N ASP A 246 -13.98 18.24 -14.55
CA ASP A 246 -12.90 18.26 -15.54
C ASP A 246 -12.81 16.93 -16.32
N ASN A 247 -13.94 16.46 -16.82
CA ASN A 247 -14.04 15.30 -17.72
C ASN A 247 -14.83 15.68 -19.00
N GLN A 248 -15.18 14.68 -19.82
CA GLN A 248 -15.94 14.87 -21.07
C GLN A 248 -17.34 14.23 -20.98
N ILE A 249 -17.91 14.14 -19.77
CA ILE A 249 -19.18 13.48 -19.49
C ILE A 249 -20.34 14.45 -19.81
N PRO A 250 -21.20 14.20 -20.82
CA PRO A 250 -22.29 15.12 -21.15
C PRO A 250 -23.50 14.96 -20.23
N THR A 251 -23.71 13.75 -19.69
CA THR A 251 -24.88 13.40 -18.89
C THR A 251 -24.46 12.42 -17.81
N LEU A 252 -24.96 12.63 -16.60
CA LEU A 252 -24.66 11.80 -15.44
C LEU A 252 -25.97 11.33 -14.78
N ASP A 253 -26.20 10.01 -14.81
CA ASP A 253 -27.36 9.40 -14.16
C ASP A 253 -27.00 8.94 -12.76
N VAL A 254 -27.56 9.60 -11.76
CA VAL A 254 -27.32 9.33 -10.33
C VAL A 254 -28.59 8.84 -9.61
N ARG A 255 -29.63 8.43 -10.35
CA ARG A 255 -30.92 8.00 -9.76
C ARG A 255 -30.79 6.85 -8.77
N ASN A 256 -29.80 5.97 -8.96
CA ASN A 256 -29.55 4.82 -8.09
C ASN A 256 -28.59 5.12 -6.93
N ASN A 257 -27.94 6.29 -6.91
CA ASN A 257 -26.91 6.66 -5.94
C ASN A 257 -27.49 7.61 -4.89
N LEU A 258 -28.47 7.12 -4.13
CA LEU A 258 -29.35 7.92 -3.26
C LEU A 258 -28.63 8.71 -2.15
N SER A 259 -27.38 8.35 -1.84
CA SER A 259 -26.54 9.05 -0.86
C SER A 259 -25.82 10.28 -1.43
N LEU A 260 -25.78 10.46 -2.76
CA LEU A 260 -25.16 11.62 -3.40
C LEU A 260 -26.07 12.85 -3.30
N LYS A 261 -25.67 13.83 -2.50
CA LYS A 261 -26.43 15.07 -2.25
C LYS A 261 -25.50 16.24 -1.93
N GLY A 262 -25.90 17.45 -2.35
CA GLY A 262 -25.21 18.68 -1.98
C GLY A 262 -23.71 18.63 -2.33
N ASN A 263 -22.85 18.70 -1.31
CA ASN A 263 -21.41 18.74 -1.50
C ASN A 263 -20.75 17.39 -1.81
N THR A 264 -21.49 16.28 -1.81
CA THR A 264 -20.93 14.95 -2.10
C THR A 264 -21.00 14.54 -3.56
N LEU A 265 -21.59 15.38 -4.42
CA LEU A 265 -21.55 15.24 -5.87
C LEU A 265 -20.90 16.49 -6.47
N LYS A 266 -19.78 16.32 -7.16
CA LYS A 266 -19.12 17.35 -7.95
C LYS A 266 -18.94 16.87 -9.39
N CYS A 267 -19.43 17.66 -10.32
CA CYS A 267 -19.32 17.51 -11.76
C CYS A 267 -19.36 18.91 -12.38
N ASP A 268 -18.95 19.05 -13.64
CA ASP A 268 -18.95 20.35 -14.31
C ASP A 268 -20.37 20.92 -14.47
N ASP A 269 -20.50 22.24 -14.46
CA ASP A 269 -21.79 22.93 -14.64
C ASP A 269 -22.46 22.61 -15.98
N THR A 270 -21.71 22.11 -16.96
CA THR A 270 -22.20 21.69 -18.27
C THR A 270 -22.85 20.30 -18.27
N VAL A 271 -22.68 19.50 -17.21
CA VAL A 271 -23.19 18.13 -17.14
C VAL A 271 -24.69 18.13 -16.86
N SER A 272 -25.47 17.46 -17.72
CA SER A 272 -26.89 17.22 -17.45
C SER A 272 -27.05 16.10 -16.41
N VAL A 273 -27.39 16.44 -15.17
CA VAL A 273 -27.56 15.45 -14.09
C VAL A 273 -28.99 14.93 -14.05
N ILE A 274 -29.16 13.61 -14.12
CA ILE A 274 -30.44 12.92 -13.93
C ILE A 274 -30.48 12.41 -12.50
N ALA A 275 -31.19 13.12 -11.64
CA ALA A 275 -31.31 12.80 -10.21
C ALA A 275 -32.66 12.11 -9.88
N HIS A 276 -32.75 11.64 -8.63
CA HIS A 276 -34.00 11.13 -8.06
C HIS A 276 -35.04 12.25 -7.96
N GLN A 277 -36.32 11.92 -8.21
CA GLN A 277 -37.45 12.83 -7.96
C GLN A 277 -37.75 12.93 -6.46
#